data_AF-A0A975B9P1-F1
#
_entry.id   AF-A0A975B9P1-F1
#
_cell.length_a   1.000
_cell.length_b   1.000
_cell.length_c   1.000
_cell.angle_alpha   90.00
_cell.angle_beta   90.00
_cell.angle_gamma   90.00
#
_symmetry.space_group_name_H-M   'P 1'
#
loop_
_entity.id
_entity.type
_entity.pdbx_description
1 polymer ?
#
loop_
_entity_poly.entity_id
_entity_poly.type
_entity_poly.pdbx_seq_one_letter_code
_entity_poly.pdbx_strand_id
1 'polypeptide(L)'
;MYGKETGEERSGIVEQVVKFETELFHQQKIPSRLLAATLIMANKLIDKERLKQMWEGIKMLDIIEIAREKGMEEGLEKGLEKGKTLGLQEGKTLGTIETARELLIDVLFEKFSNIPQGLSEQIKNIRNPETLKRFLRHAVKCSTIQEVETTAARLSVF
;
A
#
# COMPACT_ATOMS: atom_id res chain seq x y z
N MET A 1 -32.85 -23.83 16.73
CA MET A 1 -31.75 -23.14 16.03
C MET A 1 -30.59 -24.11 15.93
N TYR A 2 -30.63 -25.02 14.95
CA TYR A 2 -29.59 -26.03 14.72
C TYR A 2 -28.57 -25.49 13.72
N GLY A 3 -27.28 -25.46 14.05
CA GLY A 3 -26.26 -25.16 13.04
C GLY A 3 -24.93 -24.54 13.48
N LYS A 4 -24.67 -24.31 14.78
CA LYS A 4 -23.36 -23.82 15.24
C LYS A 4 -22.49 -24.89 15.95
N GLU A 5 -23.08 -25.79 16.73
CA GLU A 5 -22.31 -26.84 17.44
C GLU A 5 -21.70 -27.89 16.50
N THR A 6 -22.33 -28.17 15.36
CA THR A 6 -21.82 -29.15 14.38
C THR A 6 -20.65 -28.64 13.53
N GLY A 7 -20.32 -27.34 13.56
CA GLY A 7 -19.23 -26.76 12.77
C GLY A 7 -17.85 -27.02 13.37
N GLU A 8 -17.71 -26.85 14.69
CA GLU A 8 -16.44 -27.03 15.39
C GLU A 8 -16.00 -28.50 15.44
N GLU A 9 -16.92 -29.43 15.71
CA GLU A 9 -16.63 -30.88 15.69
C GLU A 9 -16.20 -31.34 14.30
N ARG A 10 -16.87 -30.85 13.24
CA ARG A 10 -16.52 -31.18 11.85
C ARG A 10 -15.15 -30.61 11.46
N SER A 11 -14.82 -29.39 11.90
CA SER A 11 -13.49 -28.82 11.67
C SER A 11 -12.41 -29.68 12.32
N GLY A 12 -12.63 -30.11 13.57
CA GLY A 12 -11.67 -30.95 14.30
C GLY A 12 -11.41 -32.29 13.61
N ILE A 13 -12.45 -32.94 13.07
CA ILE A 13 -12.30 -34.20 12.31
C ILE A 13 -11.48 -33.96 11.04
N VAL A 14 -11.78 -32.91 10.27
CA VAL A 14 -11.04 -32.63 9.03
C VAL A 14 -9.57 -32.30 9.31
N GLU A 15 -9.28 -31.58 10.40
CA GLU A 15 -7.91 -31.32 10.85
C GLU A 15 -7.15 -32.61 11.16
N GLN A 16 -7.79 -33.56 11.87
CA GLN A 16 -7.19 -34.86 12.17
C GLN A 16 -6.94 -35.69 10.91
N VAL A 17 -7.90 -35.70 9.97
CA VAL A 17 -7.77 -36.42 8.69
C VAL A 17 -6.59 -35.88 7.88
N VAL A 18 -6.47 -34.56 7.73
CA VAL A 18 -5.35 -33.98 6.97
C VAL A 18 -4.01 -34.26 7.65
N LYS A 19 -3.93 -34.21 8.99
CA LYS A 19 -2.70 -34.57 9.72
C LYS A 19 -2.31 -36.03 9.46
N PHE A 20 -3.27 -36.94 9.58
CA PHE A 20 -3.07 -38.36 9.32
C PHE A 20 -2.64 -38.63 7.88
N GLU A 21 -3.31 -38.03 6.89
CA GLU A 21 -2.92 -38.15 5.49
C GLU A 21 -1.53 -37.55 5.22
N THR A 22 -1.19 -36.45 5.89
CA THR A 22 0.16 -35.86 5.80
C THR A 22 1.22 -36.84 6.31
N GLU A 23 0.98 -37.52 7.43
CA GLU A 23 1.89 -38.57 7.94
C GLU A 23 2.01 -39.74 6.96
N LEU A 24 0.88 -40.22 6.41
CA LEU A 24 0.87 -41.29 5.42
C LEU A 24 1.62 -40.91 4.13
N PHE A 25 1.51 -39.65 3.72
CA PHE A 25 2.22 -39.12 2.56
C PHE A 25 3.74 -39.12 2.80
N HIS A 26 4.20 -38.65 3.97
CA HIS A 26 5.62 -38.72 4.36
C HIS A 26 6.14 -40.17 4.44
N GLN A 27 5.28 -41.11 4.83
CA GLN A 27 5.58 -42.54 4.81
C GLN A 27 5.49 -43.16 3.41
N GLN A 28 5.25 -42.38 2.36
CA GLN A 28 5.07 -42.81 0.97
C GLN A 28 3.92 -43.83 0.78
N LYS A 29 2.95 -43.86 1.70
CA LYS A 29 1.82 -44.80 1.67
C LYS A 29 0.63 -44.30 0.86
N ILE A 30 0.53 -42.99 0.64
CA ILE A 30 -0.50 -42.38 -0.19
C ILE A 30 0.12 -41.42 -1.22
N PRO A 31 -0.50 -41.27 -2.40
CA PRO A 31 -0.05 -40.30 -3.38
C PRO A 31 -0.38 -38.87 -2.92
N SER A 32 0.50 -37.92 -3.26
CA SER A 32 0.34 -36.49 -2.98
C SER A 32 -0.97 -35.89 -3.52
N ARG A 33 -1.55 -36.47 -4.59
CA ARG A 33 -2.83 -36.03 -5.16
C ARG A 33 -4.01 -36.23 -4.22
N LEU A 34 -3.98 -37.29 -3.41
CA LEU A 34 -5.05 -37.57 -2.44
C LEU A 34 -5.06 -36.50 -1.33
N LEU A 35 -3.89 -36.24 -0.76
CA LEU A 35 -3.71 -35.19 0.25
C LEU A 35 -4.12 -33.81 -0.28
N ALA A 36 -3.77 -33.49 -1.53
CA ALA A 36 -4.19 -32.25 -2.18
C ALA A 36 -5.72 -32.16 -2.34
N ALA A 37 -6.39 -33.25 -2.75
CA ALA A 37 -7.84 -33.28 -2.87
C ALA A 37 -8.53 -33.06 -1.51
N THR A 38 -8.02 -33.69 -0.45
CA THR A 38 -8.52 -33.51 0.91
C THR A 38 -8.35 -32.07 1.39
N LEU A 39 -7.19 -31.44 1.15
CA LEU A 39 -6.97 -30.03 1.45
C LEU A 39 -7.94 -29.10 0.71
N ILE A 40 -8.19 -29.36 -0.57
CA ILE A 40 -9.15 -28.58 -1.37
C ILE A 40 -10.58 -28.72 -0.80
N MET A 41 -10.96 -29.93 -0.37
CA MET A 41 -12.26 -30.16 0.26
C MET A 41 -12.35 -29.53 1.66
N ALA A 42 -11.26 -29.56 2.43
CA ALA A 42 -11.15 -28.99 3.77
C ALA A 42 -11.38 -27.46 3.76
N ASN A 43 -11.00 -26.76 2.70
CA ASN A 43 -11.25 -25.32 2.52
C ASN A 43 -12.75 -24.94 2.60
N LYS A 44 -13.67 -25.89 2.38
CA LYS A 44 -15.12 -25.65 2.52
C LYS A 44 -15.64 -25.89 3.95
N LEU A 45 -14.83 -26.48 4.83
CA LEU A 45 -15.25 -26.98 6.15
C LEU A 45 -14.48 -26.35 7.31
N ILE A 46 -13.29 -25.82 7.05
CA ILE A 46 -12.41 -25.19 8.03
C ILE A 46 -12.24 -23.70 7.67
N ASP A 47 -12.05 -22.84 8.66
CA ASP A 47 -11.71 -21.45 8.45
C ASP A 47 -10.32 -21.27 7.81
N LYS A 48 -10.11 -20.11 7.18
CA LYS A 48 -8.90 -19.81 6.41
C LYS A 48 -7.62 -19.82 7.25
N GLU A 49 -7.67 -19.42 8.52
CA GLU A 49 -6.48 -19.33 9.36
C GLU A 49 -5.98 -20.72 9.75
N ARG A 50 -6.90 -21.60 10.16
CA ARG A 50 -6.56 -23.01 10.45
C ARG A 50 -6.07 -23.74 9.21
N LEU A 51 -6.73 -23.55 8.07
CA LEU A 51 -6.27 -24.13 6.80
C LEU A 51 -4.87 -23.63 6.43
N LYS A 52 -4.58 -22.34 6.66
CA LYS A 52 -3.27 -21.75 6.39
C LYS A 52 -2.17 -22.33 7.28
N GLN A 53 -2.44 -22.55 8.57
CA GLN A 53 -1.50 -23.23 9.47
C GLN A 53 -1.17 -24.65 8.98
N MET A 54 -2.18 -25.38 8.53
CA MET A 54 -1.99 -26.72 7.95
C MET A 54 -1.22 -26.67 6.63
N TRP A 55 -1.49 -25.65 5.80
CA TRP A 55 -0.80 -25.42 4.53
C TRP A 55 0.71 -25.19 4.71
N GLU A 56 1.14 -24.54 5.79
CA GLU A 56 2.57 -24.31 6.05
C GLU A 56 3.34 -25.61 6.23
N GLY A 57 2.73 -26.62 6.87
CA GLY A 57 3.31 -27.95 7.02
C GLY A 57 3.34 -28.77 5.73
N ILE A 58 2.59 -28.35 4.70
CA ILE A 58 2.36 -29.11 3.46
C ILE A 58 2.93 -28.36 2.23
N LYS A 59 3.71 -27.29 2.45
CA LYS A 59 4.37 -26.46 1.40
C LYS A 59 5.23 -27.26 0.39
N MET A 60 5.50 -28.54 0.64
CA MET A 60 6.26 -29.46 -0.23
C MET A 60 5.44 -30.20 -1.30
N LEU A 61 4.12 -30.03 -1.37
CA LEU A 61 3.36 -30.65 -2.47
C LEU A 61 3.56 -29.87 -3.77
N ASP A 62 4.47 -30.35 -4.62
CA ASP A 62 4.70 -29.84 -6.00
C ASP A 62 3.45 -29.95 -6.90
N ILE A 63 2.39 -30.61 -6.44
CA ILE A 63 1.13 -30.75 -7.18
C ILE A 63 0.38 -29.42 -7.39
N ILE A 64 0.66 -28.42 -6.55
CA ILE A 64 -0.09 -27.16 -6.56
C ILE A 64 0.63 -26.08 -7.41
N GLU A 65 1.53 -26.50 -8.30
CA GLU A 65 2.30 -25.62 -9.18
C GLU A 65 1.41 -24.64 -9.96
N ILE A 66 0.31 -25.11 -10.57
CA ILE A 66 -0.64 -24.26 -11.31
C ILE A 66 -1.27 -23.19 -10.42
N ALA A 67 -1.64 -23.52 -9.18
CA ALA A 67 -2.25 -22.53 -8.29
C ALA A 67 -1.20 -21.55 -7.74
N ARG A 68 0.05 -22.00 -7.56
CA ARG A 68 1.18 -21.15 -7.21
C ARG A 68 1.49 -20.16 -8.33
N GLU A 69 1.57 -20.63 -9.58
CA GLU A 69 1.79 -19.81 -10.77
C GLU A 69 0.69 -18.76 -10.91
N LYS A 70 -0.59 -19.17 -10.90
CA LYS A 70 -1.72 -18.23 -10.95
C LYS A 70 -1.71 -17.24 -9.79
N GLY A 71 -1.41 -17.69 -8.57
CA GLY A 71 -1.33 -16.83 -7.40
C GLY A 71 -0.20 -15.80 -7.51
N MET A 72 0.93 -16.18 -8.10
CA MET A 72 2.06 -15.29 -8.34
C MET A 72 1.75 -14.29 -9.46
N GLU A 73 1.14 -14.74 -10.56
CA GLU A 73 0.71 -13.89 -11.67
C GLU A 73 -0.30 -12.83 -11.21
N GLU A 74 -1.37 -13.24 -10.52
CA GLU A 74 -2.35 -12.31 -9.96
C GLU A 74 -1.72 -11.37 -8.91
N GLY A 75 -0.81 -11.88 -8.09
CA GLY A 75 -0.10 -11.10 -7.09
C GLY A 75 0.77 -10.01 -7.71
N LEU A 76 1.47 -10.35 -8.80
CA LEU A 76 2.30 -9.42 -9.56
C LEU A 76 1.45 -8.36 -10.27
N GLU A 77 0.35 -8.77 -10.92
CA GLU A 77 -0.57 -7.85 -11.59
C GLU A 77 -1.16 -6.83 -10.62
N LYS A 78 -1.73 -7.30 -9.50
CA LYS A 78 -2.27 -6.44 -8.43
C LYS A 78 -1.21 -5.54 -7.80
N GLY A 79 0.01 -6.06 -7.63
CA GLY A 79 1.14 -5.31 -7.09
C GLY A 79 1.57 -4.18 -8.03
N LEU A 80 1.67 -4.47 -9.32
CA LEU A 80 2.05 -3.49 -10.35
C LEU A 80 0.99 -2.42 -10.55
N GLU A 81 -0.29 -2.78 -10.56
CA GLU A 81 -1.40 -1.82 -10.66
C GLU A 81 -1.42 -0.85 -9.46
N LYS A 82 -1.32 -1.38 -8.23
CA LYS A 82 -1.26 -0.56 -7.01
C LYS A 82 0.00 0.31 -6.96
N GLY A 83 1.16 -0.25 -7.32
CA GLY A 83 2.41 0.52 -7.37
C GLY A 83 2.36 1.65 -8.38
N LYS A 84 1.83 1.39 -9.59
CA LYS A 84 1.69 2.40 -10.64
C LYS A 84 0.72 3.52 -10.25
N THR A 85 -0.41 3.18 -9.65
CA THR A 85 -1.42 4.17 -9.23
C THR A 85 -0.91 5.07 -8.10
N LEU A 86 -0.31 4.49 -7.06
CA LEU A 86 0.30 5.24 -5.96
C LEU A 86 1.45 6.12 -6.45
N GLY A 87 2.37 5.55 -7.24
CA GLY A 87 3.50 6.29 -7.79
C GLY A 87 3.09 7.45 -8.70
N LEU A 88 2.06 7.26 -9.53
CA LEU A 88 1.52 8.33 -10.37
C LEU A 88 0.88 9.44 -9.53
N GLN A 89 0.14 9.08 -8.48
CA GLN A 89 -0.51 10.05 -7.59
C GLN A 89 0.53 10.86 -6.82
N GLU A 90 1.52 10.21 -6.23
CA GLU A 90 2.63 10.87 -5.52
C GLU A 90 3.47 11.74 -6.47
N GLY A 91 3.78 11.24 -7.66
CA GLY A 91 4.50 12.02 -8.67
C GLY A 91 3.73 13.28 -9.08
N LYS A 92 2.41 13.17 -9.26
CA LYS A 92 1.56 14.32 -9.61
C LYS A 92 1.49 15.35 -8.48
N THR A 93 1.39 14.92 -7.22
CA THR A 93 1.34 15.84 -6.07
C THR A 93 2.68 16.55 -5.88
N LEU A 94 3.80 15.82 -5.93
CA LEU A 94 5.14 16.38 -5.85
C LEU A 94 5.39 17.37 -6.98
N GLY A 95 5.11 17.00 -8.24
CA GLY A 95 5.27 17.90 -9.38
C GLY A 95 4.41 19.16 -9.28
N THR A 96 3.19 19.05 -8.75
CA THR A 96 2.32 20.23 -8.52
C THR A 96 2.92 21.17 -7.46
N ILE A 97 3.50 20.63 -6.40
CA ILE A 97 4.14 21.41 -5.33
C ILE A 97 5.40 22.10 -5.87
N GLU A 98 6.25 21.37 -6.59
CA GLU A 98 7.48 21.92 -7.19
C GLU A 98 7.16 23.03 -8.18
N THR A 99 6.24 22.79 -9.12
CA THR A 99 5.79 23.81 -10.08
C THR A 99 5.23 25.05 -9.36
N ALA A 100 4.44 24.87 -8.31
CA ALA A 100 3.88 26.00 -7.55
C ALA A 100 4.97 26.81 -6.81
N ARG A 101 6.06 26.18 -6.37
CA ARG A 101 7.21 26.86 -5.76
C ARG A 101 8.01 27.64 -6.81
N GLU A 102 8.29 27.03 -7.95
CA GLU A 102 9.00 27.66 -9.07
C GLU A 102 8.25 28.91 -9.54
N LEU A 103 6.97 28.77 -9.87
CA LEU A 103 6.13 29.90 -10.29
C LEU A 103 6.09 31.02 -9.25
N LEU A 104 6.08 30.67 -7.97
CA LEU A 104 6.07 31.66 -6.90
C LEU A 104 7.39 32.43 -6.83
N ILE A 105 8.52 31.74 -6.95
CA ILE A 105 9.84 32.36 -6.98
C ILE A 105 9.97 33.25 -8.21
N ASP A 106 9.53 32.80 -9.39
CA ASP A 106 9.59 33.57 -10.63
C ASP A 106 8.78 34.87 -10.52
N VAL A 107 7.55 34.81 -10.00
CA VAL A 107 6.71 36.00 -9.81
C VAL A 107 7.32 36.99 -8.82
N LEU A 108 7.92 36.49 -7.73
CA LEU A 108 8.63 37.35 -6.77
C LEU A 108 9.86 38.00 -7.39
N PHE A 109 10.58 37.25 -8.23
CA PHE A 109 11.80 37.72 -8.88
C PHE A 109 11.49 38.82 -9.89
N GLU A 110 10.47 38.63 -10.73
CA GLU A 110 9.99 39.64 -11.69
C GLU A 110 9.56 40.94 -10.98
N LYS A 111 8.92 40.82 -9.82
CA LYS A 111 8.34 41.99 -9.13
C LYS A 111 9.33 42.78 -8.29
N PHE A 112 10.28 42.10 -7.64
CA PHE A 112 11.17 42.73 -6.66
C PHE A 112 12.64 42.70 -7.05
N SER A 113 13.00 42.02 -8.16
CA SER A 113 14.37 41.85 -8.73
C SER A 113 15.42 41.25 -7.79
N ASN A 114 15.13 41.12 -6.50
CA ASN A 114 15.97 40.52 -5.48
C ASN A 114 15.09 39.77 -4.47
N ILE A 115 15.38 38.48 -4.27
CA ILE A 115 14.68 37.63 -3.30
C ILE A 115 15.67 37.27 -2.19
N PRO A 116 15.40 37.67 -0.94
CA PRO A 116 16.21 37.26 0.20
C PRO A 116 16.29 35.73 0.30
N GLN A 117 17.50 35.21 0.56
CA GLN A 117 17.73 33.76 0.60
C GLN A 117 16.82 33.04 1.62
N GLY A 118 16.58 33.66 2.77
CA GLY A 118 15.67 33.11 3.80
C GLY A 118 14.23 32.90 3.30
N LEU A 119 13.74 33.78 2.41
CA LEU A 119 12.41 33.66 1.82
C LEU A 119 12.36 32.50 0.79
N SER A 120 13.41 32.35 -0.02
CA SER A 120 13.52 31.23 -0.96
C SER A 120 13.54 29.87 -0.23
N GLU A 121 14.28 29.78 0.87
CA GLU A 121 14.32 28.57 1.70
C GLU A 121 12.98 28.27 2.36
N GLN A 122 12.28 29.29 2.87
CA GLN A 122 10.93 29.12 3.41
C GLN A 122 9.96 28.55 2.35
N ILE A 123 9.97 29.09 1.13
CA ILE A 123 9.11 28.62 0.02
C ILE A 123 9.41 27.16 -0.33
N LYS A 124 10.70 26.80 -0.41
CA LYS A 124 11.13 25.42 -0.66
C LYS A 124 10.67 24.43 0.40
N ASN A 125 10.46 24.89 1.64
CA ASN A 125 10.00 24.05 2.74
C ASN A 125 8.48 23.87 2.80
N ILE A 126 7.68 24.69 2.11
CA ILE A 126 6.21 24.57 2.12
C ILE A 126 5.79 23.34 1.31
N ARG A 127 5.20 22.34 1.97
CA ARG A 127 4.73 21.08 1.34
C ARG A 127 3.27 21.12 0.90
N ASN A 128 2.51 22.13 1.33
CA ASN A 128 1.09 22.24 1.01
C ASN A 128 0.88 23.17 -0.20
N PRO A 129 0.35 22.66 -1.33
CA PRO A 129 0.13 23.46 -2.53
C PRO A 129 -0.92 24.58 -2.33
N GLU A 130 -1.87 24.41 -1.40
CA GLU A 130 -2.85 25.46 -1.10
C GLU A 130 -2.23 26.62 -0.33
N THR A 131 -1.28 26.33 0.57
CA THR A 131 -0.49 27.37 1.25
C THR A 131 0.34 28.16 0.25
N LEU A 132 0.97 27.49 -0.73
CA LEU A 132 1.69 28.16 -1.83
C LEU A 132 0.77 29.06 -2.67
N LYS A 133 -0.42 28.59 -3.05
CA LYS A 133 -1.40 29.41 -3.80
C LYS A 133 -1.92 30.60 -3.02
N ARG A 134 -2.14 30.46 -1.71
CA ARG A 134 -2.53 31.58 -0.83
C ARG A 134 -1.39 32.58 -0.73
N PHE A 135 -0.18 32.09 -0.50
CA PHE A 135 1.02 32.92 -0.44
C PHE A 135 1.21 33.72 -1.73
N LEU A 136 1.09 33.09 -2.90
CA LEU A 136 1.14 33.77 -4.21
C LEU A 136 0.12 34.92 -4.31
N ARG A 137 -1.15 34.65 -3.95
CA ARG A 137 -2.21 35.67 -3.97
C ARG A 137 -1.93 36.86 -3.06
N HIS A 138 -1.24 36.64 -1.93
CA HIS A 138 -0.83 37.72 -1.04
C HIS A 138 0.41 38.46 -1.55
N ALA A 139 1.42 37.74 -2.04
CA ALA A 139 2.65 38.32 -2.60
C ALA A 139 2.38 39.26 -3.78
N VAL A 140 1.39 38.95 -4.62
CA VAL A 140 0.96 39.83 -5.72
C VAL A 140 0.37 41.15 -5.20
N LYS A 141 -0.23 41.18 -4.01
CA LYS A 141 -0.82 42.39 -3.41
C LYS A 141 0.17 43.26 -2.62
N CYS A 142 1.26 42.68 -2.12
CA CYS A 142 2.29 43.41 -1.36
C CYS A 142 3.06 44.37 -2.27
N SER A 143 3.41 45.56 -1.80
CA SER A 143 4.16 46.53 -2.62
C SER A 143 5.66 46.52 -2.35
N THR A 144 6.09 45.85 -1.27
CA THR A 144 7.50 45.75 -0.84
C THR A 144 7.87 44.33 -0.47
N ILE A 145 9.16 43.99 -0.56
CA ILE A 145 9.69 42.67 -0.20
C ILE A 145 9.55 42.37 1.31
N GLN A 146 9.59 43.39 2.17
CA GLN A 146 9.45 43.28 3.63
C GLN A 146 8.03 42.85 4.05
N GLU A 147 7.00 43.31 3.33
CA GLU A 147 5.62 42.84 3.53
C GLU A 147 5.46 41.36 3.16
N VAL A 148 6.17 40.92 2.13
CA VAL A 148 6.18 39.51 1.68
C VAL A 148 6.86 38.62 2.72
N GLU A 149 8.02 39.03 3.26
CA GLU A 149 8.72 38.31 4.34
C GLU A 149 7.86 38.21 5.61
N THR A 150 7.19 39.29 5.99
CA THR A 150 6.27 39.28 7.16
C THR A 150 5.11 38.31 6.95
N THR A 151 4.60 38.23 5.72
CA THR A 151 3.52 37.30 5.35
C THR A 151 4.02 35.85 5.31
N ALA A 152 5.25 35.62 4.85
CA ALA A 152 5.91 34.31 4.87
C ALA A 152 6.07 33.79 6.30
N ALA A 153 6.58 34.64 7.20
CA ALA A 153 6.75 34.32 8.62
C ALA A 153 5.42 33.97 9.32
N ARG A 154 4.30 34.60 8.93
CA ARG A 154 2.97 34.27 9.48
C ARG A 154 2.43 32.93 8.95
N LEU A 155 2.76 32.57 7.72
CA LEU A 155 2.30 31.34 7.08
C LEU A 155 3.19 30.14 7.39
N SER A 156 4.43 30.34 7.84
CA SER A 156 5.33 29.28 8.33
C SER A 156 5.05 28.82 9.77
N VAL A 157 4.14 29.49 10.49
CA VAL A 157 3.76 29.17 11.88
C VAL A 157 2.55 28.21 11.94
N PHE A 158 1.98 27.83 10.80
CA PHE A 158 0.89 26.86 10.67
C PHE A 158 1.32 25.69 9.78
#